data_AF-A0A947W942-F1
#
_entry.id   AF-A0A947W942-F1
#
_cell.length_a   1.000
_cell.length_b   1.000
_cell.length_c   1.000
_cell.angle_alpha   90.00
_cell.angle_beta   90.00
_cell.angle_gamma   90.00
#
_symmetry.space_group_name_H-M   'P 1'
#
loop_
_entity.id
_entity.type
_entity.pdbx_description
1 polymer ?
#
loop_
_entity_poly.entity_id
_entity_poly.type
_entity_poly.pdbx_seq_one_letter_code
_entity_poly.pdbx_strand_id
1 'polypeptide(L)'
;MTPKNDKELSPIYAFDNNNHSLFGWLEAFHMGLLEAGSLLIRIDAHDDLDSPPPEIEARIVKGRIPALKEGHDITRSLWIREFVWPAYDWGLFKKIHTVLSPGADMVMGPPGNQRFEITDYVKRMLSSLKHEKKSRIAVDIDVDVTDYNLELILAIAEIAGVTTLASSPSCIDQRTGIERERELVDTLAA
;
A
#
# COMPACT_ATOMS: atom_id res chain seq x y z
N MET A 1 -9.80 18.12 29.16
CA MET A 1 -9.16 18.56 27.90
C MET A 1 -8.31 17.40 27.42
N THR A 2 -8.78 16.68 26.41
CA THR A 2 -7.96 15.71 25.69
C THR A 2 -6.87 16.48 24.93
N PRO A 3 -5.60 16.05 24.95
CA PRO A 3 -4.58 16.70 24.14
C PRO A 3 -4.99 16.54 22.67
N LYS A 4 -5.15 17.65 21.95
CA LYS A 4 -5.18 17.60 20.48
C LYS A 4 -3.76 17.31 20.02
N ASN A 5 -3.53 16.10 19.52
CA ASN A 5 -2.36 15.84 18.70
C ASN A 5 -2.60 16.52 17.34
N ASP A 6 -2.14 17.76 17.19
CA ASP A 6 -2.19 18.53 15.93
C ASP A 6 -1.14 18.02 14.92
N LYS A 7 -0.89 16.72 14.86
CA LYS A 7 -0.03 16.13 13.84
C LYS A 7 -0.85 15.85 12.59
N GLU A 8 -0.47 16.50 11.49
CA GLU A 8 -1.03 16.23 10.17
C GLU A 8 -0.67 14.80 9.75
N LEU A 9 -1.68 13.93 9.75
CA LEU A 9 -1.59 12.55 9.27
C LEU A 9 -1.64 12.55 7.74
N SER A 10 -0.89 11.64 7.11
CA SER A 10 -1.01 11.45 5.67
C SER A 10 -2.34 10.81 5.29
N PRO A 11 -2.76 10.97 4.01
CA PRO A 11 -3.89 10.25 3.47
C PRO A 11 -3.75 8.74 3.63
N ILE A 12 -4.85 8.12 4.05
CA ILE A 12 -5.01 6.69 4.17
C ILE A 12 -6.05 6.25 3.14
N TYR A 13 -5.64 5.42 2.20
CA TYR A 13 -6.54 4.77 1.26
C TYR A 13 -6.87 3.38 1.76
N ALA A 14 -8.15 3.02 1.76
CA ALA A 14 -8.61 1.70 2.15
C ALA A 14 -9.29 1.02 0.96
N PHE A 15 -8.85 -0.19 0.65
CA PHE A 15 -9.28 -0.99 -0.48
C PHE A 15 -9.73 -2.37 -0.04
N ASP A 16 -10.55 -2.99 -0.88
CA ASP A 16 -11.01 -4.37 -0.76
C ASP A 16 -9.94 -5.41 -1.12
N ASN A 17 -8.93 -5.05 -1.92
CA ASN A 17 -7.93 -5.97 -2.45
C ASN A 17 -6.56 -5.29 -2.63
N ASN A 18 -5.45 -6.02 -2.41
CA ASN A 18 -4.08 -5.44 -2.42
C ASN A 18 -3.72 -4.82 -3.76
N ASN A 19 -4.18 -5.37 -4.89
CA ASN A 19 -3.86 -4.81 -6.21
C ASN A 19 -4.36 -3.37 -6.38
N HIS A 20 -5.45 -2.98 -5.72
CA HIS A 20 -6.00 -1.64 -5.81
C HIS A 20 -5.11 -0.57 -5.14
N SER A 21 -4.19 -0.97 -4.25
CA SER A 21 -3.15 -0.08 -3.72
C SER A 21 -2.35 0.60 -4.82
N LEU A 22 -2.16 -0.06 -5.99
CA LEU A 22 -1.49 0.55 -7.15
C LEU A 22 -2.17 1.84 -7.60
N PHE A 23 -3.50 1.87 -7.62
CA PHE A 23 -4.25 3.07 -7.98
C PHE A 23 -4.04 4.18 -6.94
N GLY A 24 -4.13 3.85 -5.65
CA GLY A 24 -3.89 4.80 -4.55
C GLY A 24 -2.50 5.43 -4.61
N TRP A 25 -1.47 4.66 -4.96
CA TRP A 25 -0.11 5.20 -5.11
C TRP A 25 0.03 6.16 -6.30
N LEU A 26 -0.62 5.83 -7.42
CA LEU A 26 -0.64 6.71 -8.59
C LEU A 26 -1.39 8.00 -8.34
N GLU A 27 -2.54 7.94 -7.68
CA GLU A 27 -3.29 9.14 -7.30
C GLU A 27 -2.44 10.02 -6.37
N ALA A 28 -1.85 9.44 -5.33
CA ALA A 28 -0.96 10.16 -4.41
C ALA A 28 0.22 10.82 -5.14
N PHE A 29 0.81 10.15 -6.13
CA PHE A 29 1.85 10.74 -6.96
C PHE A 29 1.35 11.94 -7.77
N HIS A 30 0.21 11.81 -8.45
CA HIS A 30 -0.36 12.89 -9.26
C HIS A 30 -0.85 14.08 -8.41
N MET A 31 -1.14 13.86 -7.13
CA MET A 31 -1.44 14.91 -6.15
C MET A 31 -0.19 15.52 -5.49
N GLY A 32 1.02 15.03 -5.79
CA GLY A 32 2.27 15.49 -5.19
C GLY A 32 2.50 15.02 -3.75
N LEU A 33 1.72 14.05 -3.27
CA LEU A 33 1.85 13.41 -1.96
C LEU A 33 2.93 12.33 -1.95
N LEU A 34 3.26 11.79 -3.12
CA LEU A 34 4.30 10.80 -3.34
C LEU A 34 5.24 11.26 -4.47
N GLU A 35 6.53 10.99 -4.33
CA GLU A 35 7.55 11.32 -5.33
C GLU A 35 8.01 10.08 -6.12
N ALA A 36 8.49 10.30 -7.34
CA ALA A 36 9.12 9.24 -8.11
C ALA A 36 10.38 8.71 -7.41
N GLY A 37 10.57 7.40 -7.44
CA GLY A 37 11.66 6.71 -6.78
C GLY A 37 11.56 6.67 -5.25
N SER A 38 10.34 6.70 -4.72
CA SER A 38 10.07 6.52 -3.30
C SER A 38 10.44 5.13 -2.78
N LEU A 39 10.50 5.00 -1.46
CA LEU A 39 10.54 3.73 -0.74
C LEU A 39 9.10 3.23 -0.55
N LEU A 40 8.84 1.99 -0.95
CA LEU A 40 7.64 1.25 -0.57
C LEU A 40 7.98 0.32 0.60
N ILE A 41 7.24 0.44 1.70
CA ILE A 41 7.25 -0.52 2.80
C ILE A 41 5.95 -1.31 2.71
N ARG A 42 6.03 -2.63 2.57
CA ARG A 42 4.86 -3.51 2.56
C ARG A 42 4.82 -4.30 3.85
N ILE A 43 3.66 -4.36 4.49
CA ILE A 43 3.40 -5.18 5.67
C ILE A 43 2.30 -6.15 5.25
N ASP A 44 2.69 -7.39 4.97
CA ASP A 44 1.84 -8.35 4.28
C ASP A 44 2.23 -9.77 4.71
N ALA A 45 1.30 -10.70 4.74
CA ALA A 45 1.59 -12.12 4.94
C ALA A 45 2.12 -12.81 3.67
N HIS A 46 1.87 -12.21 2.52
CA HIS A 46 2.25 -12.68 1.20
C HIS A 46 3.36 -11.80 0.62
N ASP A 47 4.11 -12.35 -0.34
CA ASP A 47 5.10 -11.55 -1.06
C ASP A 47 4.43 -10.61 -2.07
N ASP A 48 3.40 -11.07 -2.79
CA ASP A 48 2.69 -10.36 -3.86
C ASP A 48 3.65 -9.69 -4.86
N LEU A 49 4.68 -10.45 -5.26
CA LEU A 49 5.73 -10.03 -6.20
C LEU A 49 5.74 -10.88 -7.48
N ASP A 50 4.59 -11.40 -7.91
CA ASP A 50 4.49 -12.07 -9.21
C ASP A 50 4.62 -11.06 -10.34
N SER A 51 5.23 -11.48 -11.45
CA SER A 51 5.28 -10.63 -12.65
C SER A 51 3.89 -10.56 -13.29
N PRO A 52 3.48 -9.39 -13.82
CA PRO A 52 2.26 -9.28 -14.63
C PRO A 52 2.27 -10.25 -15.81
N PRO A 53 1.10 -10.64 -16.34
CA PRO A 53 1.05 -11.44 -17.56
C PRO A 53 1.57 -10.62 -18.76
N PRO A 54 2.08 -11.28 -19.82
CA PRO A 54 2.78 -10.61 -20.92
C PRO A 54 1.99 -9.48 -21.61
N GLU A 55 0.66 -9.63 -21.71
CA GLU A 55 -0.24 -8.63 -22.29
C GLU A 55 -0.31 -7.33 -21.47
N ILE A 56 -0.11 -7.41 -20.15
CA ILE A 56 -0.04 -6.25 -19.27
C ILE A 56 1.39 -5.72 -19.22
N GLU A 57 2.39 -6.60 -19.20
CA GLU A 57 3.80 -6.21 -19.27
C GLU A 57 4.09 -5.35 -20.52
N ALA A 58 3.52 -5.71 -21.68
CA ALA A 58 3.65 -4.93 -22.91
C ALA A 58 3.09 -3.49 -22.82
N ARG A 59 2.21 -3.21 -21.85
CA ARG A 59 1.65 -1.87 -21.57
C ARG A 59 2.50 -1.07 -20.58
N ILE A 60 3.47 -1.71 -19.91
CA ILE A 60 4.34 -1.08 -18.92
C ILE A 60 5.56 -0.47 -19.63
N VAL A 61 5.64 0.85 -19.64
CA VAL A 61 6.81 1.57 -20.16
C VAL A 61 7.75 1.88 -19.01
N LYS A 62 8.88 1.17 -18.96
CA LYS A 62 9.87 1.33 -17.88
C LYS A 62 10.40 2.77 -17.78
N GLY A 63 10.40 3.31 -16.56
CA GLY A 63 10.80 4.68 -16.23
C GLY A 63 9.76 5.76 -16.57
N ARG A 64 8.55 5.37 -17.00
CA ARG A 64 7.43 6.30 -17.24
C ARG A 64 6.27 5.97 -16.32
N ILE A 65 6.03 6.84 -15.34
CA ILE A 65 4.82 6.80 -14.52
C ILE A 65 3.62 7.19 -15.41
N PRO A 66 2.57 6.35 -15.52
CA PRO A 66 1.44 6.58 -16.41
C PRO A 66 0.55 7.71 -15.91
N ALA A 67 -0.28 8.24 -16.81
CA ALA A 67 -1.40 9.10 -16.39
C ALA A 67 -2.39 8.29 -15.55
N LEU A 68 -3.13 8.94 -14.65
CA LEU A 68 -4.01 8.25 -13.70
C LEU A 68 -5.00 7.29 -14.37
N LYS A 69 -5.64 7.70 -15.48
CA LYS A 69 -6.56 6.86 -16.25
C LYS A 69 -5.90 5.59 -16.80
N GLU A 70 -4.71 5.74 -17.38
CA GLU A 70 -3.94 4.62 -17.93
C GLU A 70 -3.54 3.65 -16.81
N GLY A 71 -3.10 4.18 -15.68
CA GLY A 71 -2.75 3.38 -14.52
C GLY A 71 -3.94 2.62 -13.92
N HIS A 72 -5.10 3.27 -13.79
CA HIS A 72 -6.34 2.62 -13.37
C HIS A 72 -6.73 1.45 -14.29
N ASP A 73 -6.64 1.63 -15.62
CA ASP A 73 -6.94 0.57 -16.58
C ASP A 73 -5.96 -0.61 -16.47
N ILE A 74 -4.72 -0.36 -16.03
CA ILE A 74 -3.73 -1.41 -15.76
C ILE A 74 -4.03 -2.10 -14.42
N THR A 75 -4.26 -1.36 -13.33
CA THR A 75 -4.62 -1.88 -12.01
C THR A 75 -5.75 -2.90 -12.07
N ARG A 76 -6.82 -2.59 -12.83
CA ARG A 76 -7.99 -3.48 -13.00
C ARG A 76 -7.72 -4.76 -13.78
N SER A 77 -6.60 -4.81 -14.49
CA SER A 77 -6.20 -5.95 -15.30
C SER A 77 -5.20 -6.87 -14.59
N LEU A 78 -4.74 -6.47 -13.39
CA LEU A 78 -3.75 -7.19 -12.60
C LEU A 78 -4.40 -8.07 -11.54
N TRP A 79 -3.82 -9.24 -11.29
CA TRP A 79 -4.13 -10.05 -10.13
C TRP A 79 -3.51 -9.49 -8.84
N ILE A 80 -4.01 -9.97 -7.70
CA ILE A 80 -3.59 -9.56 -6.35
C ILE A 80 -2.07 -9.62 -6.14
N ARG A 81 -1.35 -10.49 -6.86
CA ARG A 81 0.09 -10.69 -6.69
C ARG A 81 0.96 -9.89 -7.68
N GLU A 82 0.37 -9.14 -8.60
CA GLU A 82 1.06 -8.65 -9.80
C GLU A 82 1.31 -7.13 -9.83
N PHE A 83 0.86 -6.41 -8.82
CA PHE A 83 0.73 -4.94 -8.86
C PHE A 83 1.98 -4.16 -8.44
N VAL A 84 2.91 -4.81 -7.73
CA VAL A 84 4.12 -4.16 -7.22
C VAL A 84 5.14 -3.87 -8.33
N TRP A 85 5.37 -4.83 -9.22
CA TRP A 85 6.35 -4.67 -10.30
C TRP A 85 5.99 -3.56 -11.30
N PRO A 86 4.73 -3.37 -11.73
CA PRO A 86 4.33 -2.19 -12.50
C PRO A 86 4.77 -0.86 -11.87
N ALA A 87 4.51 -0.67 -10.56
CA ALA A 87 4.92 0.55 -9.86
C ALA A 87 6.45 0.73 -9.82
N TYR A 88 7.16 -0.37 -9.61
CA TYR A 88 8.63 -0.37 -9.62
C TYR A 88 9.18 -0.03 -11.01
N ASP A 89 8.68 -0.67 -12.07
CA ASP A 89 9.16 -0.48 -13.42
C ASP A 89 8.82 0.90 -13.97
N TRP A 90 7.67 1.48 -13.62
CA TRP A 90 7.35 2.87 -13.90
C TRP A 90 8.30 3.87 -13.21
N GLY A 91 9.06 3.42 -12.22
CA GLY A 91 9.96 4.25 -11.44
C GLY A 91 9.26 5.02 -10.32
N LEU A 92 8.03 4.64 -9.96
CA LEU A 92 7.33 5.20 -8.80
C LEU A 92 8.08 4.81 -7.52
N PHE A 93 8.51 3.55 -7.44
CA PHE A 93 9.37 3.07 -6.35
C PHE A 93 10.75 2.66 -6.88
N LYS A 94 11.78 2.96 -6.09
CA LYS A 94 13.17 2.49 -6.33
C LYS A 94 13.61 1.42 -5.35
N LYS A 95 12.91 1.31 -4.22
CA LYS A 95 13.20 0.35 -3.18
C LYS A 95 11.89 -0.18 -2.61
N ILE A 96 11.83 -1.50 -2.46
CA ILE A 96 10.70 -2.20 -1.85
C ILE A 96 11.26 -2.92 -0.62
N HIS A 97 10.59 -2.79 0.51
CA HIS A 97 10.90 -3.50 1.72
C HIS A 97 9.64 -4.21 2.24
N THR A 98 9.61 -5.53 2.13
CA THR A 98 8.50 -6.34 2.63
C THR A 98 8.79 -6.83 4.04
N VAL A 99 7.91 -6.51 4.97
CA VAL A 99 7.83 -7.06 6.32
C VAL A 99 6.79 -8.16 6.27
N LEU A 100 7.27 -9.40 6.16
CA LEU A 100 6.39 -10.56 6.13
C LEU A 100 5.76 -10.77 7.52
N SER A 101 4.46 -10.55 7.60
CA SER A 101 3.68 -10.94 8.76
C SER A 101 3.44 -12.45 8.72
N PRO A 102 3.69 -13.24 9.78
CA PRO A 102 3.28 -14.63 9.77
C PRO A 102 1.75 -14.67 9.63
N GLY A 103 1.28 -15.09 8.45
CA GLY A 103 -0.14 -15.26 8.16
C GLY A 103 -0.74 -16.45 8.90
N ALA A 104 -2.08 -16.53 8.86
CA ALA A 104 -2.90 -17.56 9.50
C ALA A 104 -2.55 -19.01 9.12
N ASP A 105 -1.82 -19.24 8.01
CA ASP A 105 -1.36 -20.56 7.56
C ASP A 105 0.00 -21.00 8.17
N MET A 106 0.65 -20.15 8.97
CA MET A 106 1.84 -20.51 9.74
C MET A 106 1.54 -20.75 11.23
N VAL A 107 0.56 -21.61 11.54
CA VAL A 107 0.51 -22.25 12.86
C VAL A 107 1.31 -23.55 12.84
N MET A 108 2.63 -23.44 12.98
CA MET A 108 3.48 -24.52 13.51
C MET A 108 4.71 -23.92 14.22
N GLY A 109 4.45 -23.23 15.32
CA GLY A 109 5.44 -22.92 16.35
C GLY A 109 4.87 -23.31 17.72
N PRO A 110 5.68 -23.81 18.67
CA PRO A 110 5.21 -24.20 19.99
C PRO A 110 4.47 -23.03 20.68
N PRO A 111 3.48 -23.31 21.53
CA PRO A 111 2.66 -22.27 22.16
C PRO A 111 3.57 -21.39 23.03
N GLY A 112 3.79 -20.14 22.59
CA GLY A 112 4.61 -19.17 23.33
C GLY A 112 5.31 -18.07 22.54
N ASN A 113 5.41 -18.14 21.21
CA ASN A 113 6.28 -17.22 20.46
C ASN A 113 5.55 -16.23 19.53
N GLN A 114 5.80 -14.93 19.80
CA GLN A 114 6.04 -13.85 18.82
C GLN A 114 4.88 -13.16 18.06
N ARG A 115 3.69 -12.99 18.66
CA ARG A 115 2.81 -11.86 18.25
C ARG A 115 3.43 -10.47 18.53
N PHE A 116 4.49 -10.42 19.34
CA PHE A 116 5.16 -9.20 19.80
C PHE A 116 6.31 -8.68 18.90
N GLU A 117 6.65 -9.27 17.75
CA GLU A 117 7.85 -8.81 17.00
C GLU A 117 7.62 -7.82 15.85
N ILE A 118 6.50 -7.87 15.11
CA ILE A 118 6.33 -7.04 13.91
C ILE A 118 6.03 -5.59 14.22
N THR A 119 5.13 -5.33 15.17
CA THR A 119 4.80 -3.95 15.56
C THR A 119 6.06 -3.22 16.03
N ASP A 120 6.89 -3.86 16.85
CA ASP A 120 8.13 -3.29 17.34
C ASP A 120 9.20 -3.15 16.24
N TYR A 121 9.29 -4.12 15.34
CA TYR A 121 10.16 -4.02 14.17
C TYR A 121 9.79 -2.83 13.28
N VAL A 122 8.51 -2.71 12.92
CA VAL A 122 7.99 -1.62 12.10
C VAL A 122 8.19 -0.28 12.82
N LYS A 123 7.89 -0.17 14.12
CA LYS A 123 8.15 1.05 14.91
C LYS A 123 9.63 1.46 14.89
N ARG A 124 10.56 0.50 15.01
CA ARG A 124 12.01 0.79 14.91
C ARG A 124 12.41 1.25 13.51
N MET A 125 11.87 0.63 12.47
CA MET A 125 12.10 1.04 11.09
C MET A 125 11.54 2.45 10.84
N LEU A 126 10.30 2.72 11.23
CA LEU A 126 9.70 4.05 11.14
C LEU A 126 10.53 5.10 11.88
N SER A 127 11.07 4.75 13.05
CA SER A 127 11.95 5.63 13.81
C SER A 127 13.26 5.98 13.08
N SER A 128 13.80 5.09 12.24
CA SER A 128 14.98 5.39 11.42
C SER A 128 14.65 6.28 10.21
N LEU A 129 13.38 6.32 9.81
CA LEU A 129 12.88 7.12 8.68
C LEU A 129 12.28 8.47 9.10
N LYS A 130 12.23 8.80 10.39
CA LYS A 130 11.58 10.02 10.91
C LYS A 130 12.12 11.35 10.36
N HIS A 131 13.31 11.34 9.77
CA HIS A 131 13.96 12.52 9.18
C HIS A 131 13.86 12.54 7.65
N GLU A 132 13.35 11.48 7.04
CA GLU A 132 13.06 11.45 5.61
C GLU A 132 11.83 12.31 5.30
N LYS A 133 11.81 12.85 4.08
CA LYS A 133 10.63 13.57 3.60
C LYS A 133 9.49 12.56 3.43
N LYS A 134 8.32 12.85 4.04
CA LYS A 134 7.14 11.96 3.99
C LYS A 134 6.81 11.49 2.57
N SER A 135 6.84 12.41 1.60
CA SER A 135 6.57 12.12 0.18
C SER A 135 7.52 11.12 -0.49
N ARG A 136 8.59 10.69 0.20
CA ARG A 136 9.50 9.64 -0.28
C ARG A 136 9.20 8.26 0.30
N ILE A 137 8.12 8.14 1.08
CA ILE A 137 7.74 6.92 1.79
C ILE A 137 6.26 6.63 1.53
N ALA A 138 6.00 5.47 0.92
CA ALA A 138 4.68 4.86 0.89
C ALA A 138 4.69 3.63 1.81
N VAL A 139 3.58 3.42 2.51
CA VAL A 139 3.38 2.20 3.30
C VAL A 139 2.10 1.51 2.85
N ASP A 140 2.22 0.23 2.53
CA ASP A 140 1.13 -0.65 2.11
C ASP A 140 0.94 -1.73 3.17
N ILE A 141 -0.29 -1.92 3.61
CA ILE A 141 -0.63 -2.86 4.67
C ILE A 141 -1.75 -3.77 4.17
N ASP A 142 -1.47 -5.07 4.10
CA ASP A 142 -2.52 -6.07 4.01
C ASP A 142 -3.04 -6.36 5.41
N VAL A 143 -4.29 -6.01 5.62
CA VAL A 143 -5.00 -6.09 6.89
C VAL A 143 -5.82 -7.37 6.88
N ASP A 144 -5.28 -8.43 7.49
CA ASP A 144 -6.12 -9.54 7.94
C ASP A 144 -7.04 -8.99 9.06
N VAL A 145 -8.34 -9.24 8.91
CA VAL A 145 -9.45 -8.71 9.74
C VAL A 145 -9.28 -9.04 11.24
N THR A 146 -8.35 -9.94 11.58
CA THR A 146 -8.09 -10.43 12.94
C THR A 146 -6.93 -9.76 13.69
N ASP A 147 -6.05 -8.98 13.04
CA ASP A 147 -4.83 -8.41 13.66
C ASP A 147 -4.67 -6.88 13.42
N TYR A 148 -5.76 -6.12 13.54
CA TYR A 148 -5.76 -4.66 13.36
C TYR A 148 -5.06 -3.92 14.51
N ASN A 149 -3.95 -3.22 14.23
CA ASN A 149 -3.25 -2.36 15.19
C ASN A 149 -3.35 -0.88 14.80
N LEU A 150 -4.37 -0.19 15.31
CA LEU A 150 -4.61 1.23 15.05
C LEU A 150 -3.44 2.12 15.48
N GLU A 151 -2.75 1.80 16.58
CA GLU A 151 -1.59 2.57 17.04
C GLU A 151 -0.46 2.53 16.00
N LEU A 152 -0.23 1.38 15.38
CA LEU A 152 0.76 1.21 14.34
C LEU A 152 0.39 1.99 13.07
N ILE A 153 -0.87 1.92 12.62
CA ILE A 153 -1.37 2.65 11.45
C ILE A 153 -1.22 4.16 11.64
N LEU A 154 -1.57 4.67 12.83
CA LEU A 154 -1.39 6.09 13.15
C LEU A 154 0.09 6.48 13.16
N ALA A 155 0.97 5.66 13.73
CA ALA A 155 2.41 5.90 13.70
C ALA A 155 2.98 5.89 12.27
N ILE A 156 2.45 5.04 11.40
CA ILE A 156 2.78 4.99 9.96
C ILE A 156 2.33 6.29 9.28
N ALA A 157 1.07 6.70 9.48
CA ALA A 157 0.50 7.90 8.87
C ALA A 157 1.19 9.20 9.33
N GLU A 158 1.86 9.19 10.48
CA GLU A 158 2.71 10.30 10.91
C GLU A 158 3.99 10.47 10.06
N ILE A 159 4.48 9.41 9.40
CA ILE A 159 5.79 9.38 8.74
C ILE A 159 5.68 9.19 7.22
N ALA A 160 4.72 8.40 6.76
CA ALA A 160 4.51 8.16 5.33
C ALA A 160 3.84 9.35 4.64
N GLY A 161 4.09 9.54 3.34
CA GLY A 161 3.36 10.48 2.49
C GLY A 161 2.01 9.93 2.06
N VAL A 162 1.90 8.60 1.96
CA VAL A 162 0.67 7.87 1.70
C VAL A 162 0.68 6.53 2.43
N THR A 163 -0.47 6.14 2.96
CA THR A 163 -0.71 4.79 3.49
C THR A 163 -1.82 4.12 2.69
N THR A 164 -1.59 2.91 2.17
CA THR A 164 -2.62 2.06 1.58
C THR A 164 -2.91 0.90 2.52
N LEU A 165 -4.19 0.63 2.75
CA LEU A 165 -4.70 -0.48 3.53
C LEU A 165 -5.56 -1.32 2.61
N ALA A 166 -5.28 -2.60 2.49
CA ALA A 166 -6.13 -3.54 1.79
C ALA A 166 -6.61 -4.61 2.77
N SER A 167 -7.81 -5.15 2.57
CA SER A 167 -8.36 -6.19 3.43
C SER A 167 -8.67 -7.44 2.61
N SER A 168 -7.65 -8.28 2.39
CA SER A 168 -7.72 -9.41 1.48
C SER A 168 -8.12 -10.73 2.18
N PRO A 169 -9.05 -11.55 1.63
CA PRO A 169 -10.13 -11.19 0.73
C PRO A 169 -11.42 -10.87 1.52
N SER A 170 -12.28 -10.01 0.98
CA SER A 170 -13.74 -9.99 1.27
C SER A 170 -14.27 -9.09 2.41
N CYS A 171 -13.67 -7.94 2.75
CA CYS A 171 -14.43 -6.97 3.58
C CYS A 171 -15.49 -6.20 2.78
N ILE A 172 -15.28 -6.02 1.47
CA ILE A 172 -16.22 -5.36 0.55
C ILE A 172 -16.24 -6.20 -0.74
N ASP A 173 -17.41 -6.34 -1.35
CA ASP A 173 -17.54 -7.00 -2.65
C ASP A 173 -16.73 -6.23 -3.72
N GLN A 174 -15.94 -6.95 -4.54
CA GLN A 174 -14.99 -6.35 -5.49
C GLN A 174 -15.65 -5.41 -6.47
N ARG A 175 -16.87 -5.75 -6.91
CA ARG A 175 -17.65 -4.88 -7.78
C ARG A 175 -18.01 -3.58 -7.07
N THR A 176 -18.36 -3.63 -5.78
CA THR A 176 -18.64 -2.46 -4.94
C THR A 176 -17.39 -1.59 -4.77
N GLY A 177 -16.21 -2.19 -4.54
CA GLY A 177 -14.93 -1.46 -4.48
C GLY A 177 -14.66 -0.68 -5.77
N ILE A 178 -14.75 -1.38 -6.90
CA ILE A 178 -14.59 -0.80 -8.24
C ILE A 178 -15.61 0.31 -8.56
N GLU A 179 -16.87 0.17 -8.12
CA GLU A 179 -17.91 1.18 -8.33
C GLU A 179 -17.59 2.47 -7.55
N ARG A 180 -17.05 2.36 -6.32
CA ARG A 180 -16.62 3.52 -5.52
C ARG A 180 -15.37 4.20 -6.07
N GLU A 181 -14.41 3.44 -6.58
CA GLU A 181 -13.24 4.00 -7.28
C GLU A 181 -13.67 4.84 -8.49
N ARG A 182 -14.62 4.34 -9.28
CA ARG A 182 -15.15 5.05 -10.45
C ARG A 182 -15.86 6.36 -10.05
N GLU A 183 -16.68 6.34 -9.00
CA GLU A 183 -17.34 7.56 -8.50
C GLU A 183 -16.33 8.63 -8.05
N LEU A 184 -15.22 8.21 -7.42
CA LEU A 184 -14.14 9.10 -7.02
C LEU A 184 -13.44 9.73 -8.23
N VAL A 185 -13.10 8.91 -9.24
CA VAL A 185 -12.46 9.38 -10.49
C VAL A 185 -13.37 10.35 -11.24
N ASP A 186 -14.66 10.03 -11.40
CA ASP A 186 -15.62 10.88 -12.10
C ASP A 186 -15.82 12.23 -11.37
N THR A 187 -15.68 12.26 -10.04
CA THR A 187 -15.76 13.48 -9.23
C THR A 187 -14.52 14.35 -9.33
N LEU A 188 -13.33 13.75 -9.42
CA LEU A 188 -12.06 14.47 -9.53
C LEU A 188 -11.76 14.96 -10.97
N ALA A 189 -12.44 14.42 -11.98
CA ALA A 189 -12.31 14.81 -13.38
C ALA A 189 -13.31 15.89 -13.85
N ALA A 190 -14.21 16.33 -12.97
CA ALA A 190 -15.20 17.40 -13.21
C ALA A 190 -14.71 18.77 -12.73
#